data_AF-A0A7K1YZ87-F1
#
_entry.id   AF-A0A7K1YZ87-F1
#
_cell.length_a   1.000
_cell.length_b   1.000
_cell.length_c   1.000
_cell.angle_alpha   90.00
_cell.angle_beta   90.00
_cell.angle_gamma   90.00
#
_symmetry.space_group_name_H-M   'P 1'
#
loop_
_entity.id
_entity.type
_entity.pdbx_description
1 polymer ?
#
loop_
_entity_poly.entity_id
_entity_poly.type
_entity_poly.pdbx_seq_one_letter_code
_entity_poly.pdbx_strand_id
1 'polypeptide(L)' 'MAYLGLVPSEHSSGSRTQRGGITKTGNRHVRKAIISAAWKYATPPRCSKVLRDRQEGLPADLIEFA' A
#
# COMPACT_ATOMS: atom_id res chain seq x y z
N MET A 1 7.47 14.06 -12.29
CA MET A 1 6.43 13.91 -11.24
C MET A 1 5.98 12.45 -11.22
N ALA A 2 5.86 11.82 -10.05
CA ALA A 2 5.28 10.49 -9.97
C ALA A 2 3.75 10.56 -10.01
N TYR A 3 3.13 9.67 -10.77
CA TYR A 3 1.68 9.62 -10.93
C TYR A 3 0.93 9.48 -9.60
N LEU A 4 1.51 8.78 -8.63
CA LEU A 4 0.84 8.41 -7.36
C LEU A 4 0.98 9.45 -6.24
N GLY A 5 1.91 10.41 -6.32
CA GLY A 5 2.21 11.27 -5.17
C GLY A 5 2.71 10.51 -3.93
N LEU A 6 3.55 9.48 -4.15
CA LEU A 6 4.18 8.65 -3.12
C LEU A 6 5.72 8.69 -3.21
N VAL A 7 6.29 9.71 -3.88
CA VAL A 7 7.74 9.93 -3.98
C VAL A 7 8.15 11.17 -3.20
N PRO A 8 9.41 11.28 -2.75
CA PRO A 8 9.92 12.53 -2.18
C PRO A 8 9.75 13.69 -3.15
N SER A 9 9.47 14.89 -2.64
CA SER A 9 9.65 16.11 -3.41
C SER A 9 11.14 16.29 -3.69
N GLU A 10 11.49 16.79 -4.87
CA GLU A 10 12.87 17.02 -5.24
C GLU A 10 13.02 18.42 -5.82
N HIS A 11 14.01 19.15 -5.29
CA HIS A 11 14.47 20.41 -5.85
C HIS A 11 15.94 20.24 -6.23
N SER A 12 16.17 20.09 -7.54
CA SER A 12 17.49 19.87 -8.14
C SER A 12 17.89 21.07 -8.99
N SER A 13 19.13 21.53 -8.84
CA SER A 13 19.73 22.59 -9.65
C SER A 13 21.22 22.30 -9.83
N GLY A 14 21.68 22.24 -11.09
CA GLY A 14 23.04 21.87 -11.43
C GLY A 14 23.44 20.51 -10.84
N SER A 15 24.52 20.49 -10.04
CA SER A 15 25.01 19.31 -9.32
C SER A 15 24.35 19.07 -7.95
N ARG A 16 23.44 19.96 -7.52
CA ARG A 16 22.82 19.89 -6.20
C ARG A 16 21.42 19.28 -6.30
N THR A 17 21.17 18.24 -5.52
CA THR A 17 19.85 17.63 -5.34
C THR A 17 19.42 17.75 -3.88
N GLN A 18 18.24 18.30 -3.64
CA GLN A 18 17.60 18.32 -2.33
C GLN A 18 16.29 17.55 -2.39
N ARG A 19 16.16 16.54 -1.52
CA ARG A 19 14.93 15.77 -1.35
C ARG A 19 14.20 16.24 -0.10
N GLY A 20 12.92 16.54 -0.24
CA GLY A 20 12.02 16.93 0.85
C GLY A 20 11.05 15.82 1.23
N GLY A 21 9.94 16.21 1.86
CA GLY A 21 8.88 15.28 2.24
C GLY A 21 8.17 14.63 1.05
N ILE A 22 7.32 13.64 1.31
CA ILE A 22 6.54 12.97 0.26
C ILE A 22 5.64 13.99 -0.45
N THR A 23 5.77 14.08 -1.78
CA THR A 23 4.95 15.00 -2.58
C THR A 23 3.47 14.63 -2.52
N LYS A 24 2.60 15.63 -2.55
CA LYS A 24 1.14 15.45 -2.67
C LYS A 24 0.66 15.59 -4.12
N THR A 25 1.58 15.89 -5.05
CA THR A 25 1.30 16.05 -6.48
C THR A 25 1.07 14.69 -7.14
N GLY A 26 0.02 14.57 -7.96
CA GLY A 26 -0.35 13.34 -8.64
C GLY A 26 -1.83 12.99 -8.43
N ASN A 27 -2.21 11.76 -8.74
CA ASN A 27 -3.57 11.27 -8.61
C ASN A 27 -3.93 11.05 -7.13
N ARG A 28 -4.70 11.99 -6.57
CA ARG A 28 -5.19 11.93 -5.18
C ARG A 28 -6.00 10.68 -4.87
N HIS A 29 -6.79 10.19 -5.83
CA HIS A 29 -7.62 9.01 -5.65
C HIS A 29 -6.76 7.76 -5.47
N VAL A 30 -5.80 7.56 -6.37
CA VAL A 30 -4.92 6.39 -6.31
C VAL A 30 -3.99 6.45 -5.09
N ARG A 31 -3.48 7.65 -4.73
CA ARG A 31 -2.72 7.84 -3.49
C ARG A 31 -3.50 7.38 -2.27
N LYS A 32 -4.77 7.79 -2.17
CA LYS A 32 -5.65 7.40 -1.06
C LYS A 32 -5.89 5.89 -1.06
N ALA A 33 -6.19 5.30 -2.21
CA ALA A 33 -6.44 3.87 -2.34
C ALA A 33 -5.23 3.03 -1.85
N ILE A 34 -4.02 3.35 -2.31
CA ILE A 34 -2.81 2.62 -1.92
C ILE A 34 -2.50 2.79 -0.43
N ILE A 35 -2.59 4.02 0.11
CA ILE A 35 -2.35 4.24 1.54
C ILE A 35 -3.37 3.48 2.40
N SER A 36 -4.65 3.51 2.02
CA SER A 36 -5.68 2.78 2.74
C SER A 36 -5.47 1.26 2.65
N ALA A 37 -5.09 0.74 1.48
CA ALA A 37 -4.77 -0.68 1.30
C ALA A 37 -3.58 -1.08 2.18
N ALA A 38 -2.48 -0.32 2.14
CA ALA A 38 -1.31 -0.56 2.96
C ALA A 38 -1.67 -0.59 4.46
N TRP A 39 -2.51 0.34 4.93
CA TRP A 39 -2.97 0.34 6.32
C TRP A 39 -3.84 -0.87 6.67
N LYS A 40 -4.69 -1.33 5.75
CA LYS A 40 -5.56 -2.50 5.98
C LYS A 40 -4.78 -3.81 6.04
N TYR A 41 -3.69 -3.93 5.29
CA TYR A 41 -2.83 -5.11 5.24
C TYR A 41 -1.58 -5.01 6.14
N ALA A 42 -1.43 -3.92 6.91
CA ALA A 42 -0.32 -3.76 7.85
C ALA A 42 -0.37 -4.75 9.03
N THR A 43 -1.51 -5.37 9.28
CA THR A 43 -1.73 -6.38 10.32
C THR A 43 -2.30 -7.66 9.72
N PRO A 44 -2.06 -8.84 10.32
CA PRO A 44 -2.66 -10.09 9.87
C PRO A 44 -4.19 -9.98 9.74
N PRO A 45 -4.79 -10.56 8.69
CA PRO A 45 -6.23 -10.50 8.49
C PRO A 45 -6.95 -11.22 9.63
N ARG A 46 -8.03 -10.60 10.12
CA ARG A 46 -8.88 -11.23 11.13
C ARG A 46 -9.82 -12.22 10.46
N CYS A 47 -9.50 -13.52 10.54
CA CYS A 47 -10.44 -14.56 10.12
C CYS A 47 -11.53 -14.75 11.19
N SER A 48 -12.77 -14.42 10.84
CA SER A 48 -13.94 -14.71 11.68
C SER A 48 -14.18 -16.22 11.77
N LYS A 49 -14.99 -16.68 12.73
CA LYS A 49 -15.36 -18.10 12.84
C LYS A 49 -15.91 -18.63 11.52
N VAL A 50 -16.87 -17.92 10.93
CA VAL A 50 -17.48 -18.29 9.64
C VAL A 50 -16.45 -18.40 8.51
N LEU A 51 -15.42 -17.53 8.48
CA LEU A 51 -14.37 -17.61 7.46
C LEU A 51 -13.43 -18.80 7.69
N ARG A 52 -13.10 -19.11 8.95
CA ARG A 52 -12.31 -20.30 9.29
C ARG A 52 -13.04 -21.59 8.94
N ASP A 53 -14.32 -21.69 9.30
CA ASP A 53 -15.15 -22.86 9.00
C ASP A 53 -15.23 -23.11 7.46
N ARG A 54 -15.21 -22.05 6.65
CA ARG A 54 -15.14 -22.14 5.17
C ARG A 54 -13.76 -22.57 4.64
N GLN A 55 -12.71 -22.31 5.41
CA GLN A 55 -11.33 -22.66 5.07
C GLN A 55 -10.96 -24.09 5.52
N GLU A 56 -11.81 -24.76 6.31
CA GLU A 56 -11.59 -26.12 6.76
C GLU A 56 -11.44 -27.09 5.57
N GLY A 57 -10.33 -27.84 5.55
CA GLY A 57 -10.03 -28.81 4.49
C GLY A 57 -9.40 -28.22 3.22
N LEU A 58 -9.25 -26.90 3.11
CA LEU A 58 -8.46 -26.28 2.05
C LEU A 58 -6.97 -26.37 2.36
N PRO A 59 -6.11 -26.55 1.34
CA PRO A 59 -4.67 -26.54 1.52
C PRO A 59 -4.19 -25.13 1.89
N ALA A 60 -3.13 -25.06 2.72
CA ALA A 60 -2.68 -23.82 3.36
C ALA A 60 -2.20 -22.76 2.35
N ASP A 61 -1.60 -23.19 1.25
CA ASP A 61 -1.14 -22.34 0.14
C ASP A 61 -2.29 -21.55 -0.50
N LEU A 62 -3.46 -22.17 -0.67
CA LEU A 62 -4.66 -21.50 -1.19
C LEU A 62 -5.27 -20.51 -0.19
N ILE A 63 -5.13 -20.78 1.12
CA ILE A 63 -5.62 -19.89 2.18
C ILE A 63 -4.73 -18.64 2.30
N GLU A 64 -3.40 -18.80 2.16
CA GLU A 64 -2.43 -17.71 2.25
C GLU A 64 -2.43 -16.78 1.03
N PHE A 65 -2.87 -17.27 -0.14
CA PHE A 65 -2.94 -16.46 -1.36
C PHE A 65 -4.06 -15.39 -1.33
N ALA A 66 -5.06 -15.58 -0.46
CA ALA A 66 -6.29 -14.78 -0.42
C ALA A 66 -6.23 -13.62 0.58
#